data_AF-A0A965SDV2-F1
#
_entry.id   AF-A0A965SDV2-F1
#
_cell.length_a   1.000
_cell.length_b   1.000
_cell.length_c   1.000
_cell.angle_alpha   90.00
_cell.angle_beta   90.00
_cell.angle_gamma   90.00
#
_symmetry.space_group_name_H-M   'P 1'
#
loop_
_entity.id
_entity.type
_entity.pdbx_description
1 polymer ?
#
loop_
_entity_poly.entity_id
_entity_poly.type
_entity_poly.pdbx_seq_one_letter_code
_entity_poly.pdbx_strand_id
1 'polypeptide(L)'
;MIFRRRRHELGTTLAVMRSDLDALRTALNERDADLQSVKASLSSVTARFSALDERVTQMASTLTNQFHELDDEIQKLAATSDAATAERVEHLRASQTRLASEQARYAIAFRQDLAELAELLRRVR
;
A
#
# COMPACT_ATOMS: atom_id res chain seq x y z
N MET A 1 -8.17 -67.00 22.56
CA MET A 1 -8.09 -66.26 21.28
C MET A 1 -8.36 -64.75 21.40
N ILE A 2 -9.25 -64.30 22.30
CA ILE A 2 -9.69 -62.89 22.42
C ILE A 2 -8.55 -61.89 22.68
N PHE A 3 -7.60 -62.21 23.58
CA PHE A 3 -6.46 -61.33 23.89
C PHE A 3 -5.52 -61.08 22.70
N ARG A 4 -5.38 -62.05 21.78
CA ARG A 4 -4.54 -61.91 20.59
C ARG A 4 -5.19 -60.99 19.55
N ARG A 5 -6.51 -61.07 19.40
CA ARG A 5 -7.29 -60.17 18.52
C ARG A 5 -7.26 -58.73 19.02
N ARG A 6 -7.53 -58.50 20.32
CA ARG A 6 -7.53 -57.15 20.91
C ARG A 6 -6.17 -56.45 20.82
N ARG A 7 -5.08 -57.20 21.03
CA ARG A 7 -3.71 -56.70 20.83
C ARG A 7 -3.41 -56.34 19.38
N HIS A 8 -3.93 -57.11 18.43
CA HIS A 8 -3.78 -56.80 17.01
C HIS A 8 -4.56 -55.53 16.63
N GLU A 9 -5.81 -55.39 17.07
CA GLU A 9 -6.62 -54.18 16.88
C GLU A 9 -5.94 -52.93 17.45
N LEU A 10 -5.43 -53.00 18.69
CA LEU A 10 -4.67 -51.90 19.30
C LEU A 10 -3.40 -51.56 18.49
N GLY A 11 -2.68 -52.56 18.00
CA GLY A 11 -1.50 -52.35 17.15
C GLY A 11 -1.84 -51.63 15.84
N THR A 12 -2.96 -52.00 15.21
CA THR A 12 -3.46 -51.34 14.00
C THR A 12 -3.89 -49.89 14.29
N THR A 13 -4.63 -49.66 15.37
CA THR A 13 -5.03 -48.29 15.77
C THR A 13 -3.83 -47.40 16.05
N LEU A 14 -2.82 -47.91 16.76
CA LEU A 14 -1.58 -47.15 17.01
C LEU A 14 -0.81 -46.85 15.73
N ALA A 15 -0.79 -47.79 14.77
CA ALA A 15 -0.16 -47.56 13.47
C ALA A 15 -0.88 -46.47 12.67
N VAL A 16 -2.22 -46.46 12.67
CA VAL A 16 -3.02 -45.41 12.03
C VAL A 16 -2.79 -44.06 12.71
N MET A 17 -2.89 -43.99 14.04
CA MET A 17 -2.63 -42.75 14.78
C MET A 17 -1.23 -42.18 14.53
N ARG A 18 -0.22 -43.04 14.42
CA ARG A 18 1.14 -42.62 14.06
C ARG A 18 1.20 -42.03 12.65
N SER A 19 0.56 -42.70 11.69
CA SER A 19 0.47 -42.19 10.31
C SER A 19 -0.23 -40.83 10.25
N ASP A 20 -1.33 -40.66 10.99
CA ASP A 20 -2.07 -39.39 11.06
C ASP A 20 -1.24 -38.28 11.70
N LEU A 21 -0.48 -38.58 12.76
CA LEU A 21 0.45 -37.62 13.38
C LEU A 21 1.58 -37.20 12.43
N ASP A 22 2.14 -38.14 11.66
CA ASP A 22 3.17 -37.84 10.66
C ASP A 22 2.60 -36.97 9.53
N ALA A 23 1.36 -37.23 9.10
CA ALA A 23 0.66 -36.42 8.11
C ALA A 23 0.36 -35.01 8.63
N LEU A 24 -0.16 -34.88 9.85
CA LEU A 24 -0.42 -33.58 10.49
C LEU A 24 0.85 -32.77 10.67
N ARG A 25 1.96 -33.42 11.06
CA ARG A 25 3.26 -32.76 11.19
C ARG A 25 3.76 -32.23 9.85
N THR A 26 3.57 -33.01 8.78
CA THR A 26 3.93 -32.58 7.42
C THR A 26 3.10 -31.37 6.99
N ALA A 27 1.77 -31.44 7.16
CA ALA A 27 0.87 -30.34 6.83
C ALA A 27 1.18 -29.07 7.66
N LEU A 28 1.56 -29.21 8.93
CA LEU A 28 1.94 -28.08 9.78
C LEU A 28 3.22 -27.41 9.28
N ASN A 29 4.24 -28.20 8.90
CA ASN A 29 5.47 -27.66 8.32
C ASN A 29 5.22 -26.93 6.99
N GLU A 30 4.32 -27.47 6.14
CA GLU A 30 3.93 -26.82 4.88
C GLU A 30 3.21 -25.49 5.15
N ARG A 31 2.28 -25.47 6.09
CA ARG A 31 1.58 -24.24 6.50
C ARG A 31 2.52 -23.21 7.11
N ASP A 32 3.50 -23.63 7.89
CA ASP A 32 4.52 -22.73 8.44
C ASP A 32 5.38 -22.11 7.32
N ALA A 33 5.75 -22.90 6.30
CA ALA A 33 6.47 -22.39 5.13
C ALA A 33 5.62 -21.40 4.32
N ASP A 34 4.34 -21.71 4.10
CA ASP A 34 3.37 -20.81 3.43
C ASP A 34 3.23 -19.48 4.20
N LEU A 35 3.09 -19.55 5.53
CA LEU A 35 3.00 -18.36 6.39
C LEU A 35 4.27 -17.50 6.34
N GLN A 36 5.45 -18.11 6.30
CA GLN A 36 6.71 -17.38 6.14
C GLN A 36 6.77 -16.67 4.79
N SER A 37 6.34 -17.33 3.71
CA SER A 37 6.29 -16.76 2.36
C SER A 37 5.32 -15.56 2.29
N VAL A 38 4.13 -15.69 2.88
CA VAL A 38 3.15 -14.60 2.96
C VAL A 38 3.69 -13.42 3.75
N LYS A 39 4.33 -13.67 4.91
CA LYS A 39 4.95 -12.60 5.73
C LYS A 39 6.06 -11.86 4.99
N ALA A 40 6.88 -12.57 4.20
CA ALA A 40 7.91 -11.96 3.37
C ALA A 40 7.30 -11.09 2.25
N SER A 41 6.27 -11.61 1.57
CA SER A 41 5.53 -10.89 0.53
C SER A 41 4.86 -9.62 1.09
N LEU A 42 4.24 -9.72 2.26
CA LEU A 42 3.63 -8.60 2.97
C LEU A 42 4.66 -7.50 3.29
N SER A 43 5.81 -7.89 3.83
CA SER A 43 6.89 -6.95 4.15
C SER A 43 7.41 -6.22 2.90
N SER A 44 7.52 -6.94 1.77
CA SER A 44 7.89 -6.36 0.48
C SER A 44 6.85 -5.36 -0.02
N VAL A 45 5.56 -5.68 0.07
CA VAL A 45 4.47 -4.76 -0.30
C VAL A 45 4.48 -3.51 0.58
N THR A 46 4.65 -3.63 1.89
CA THR A 46 4.77 -2.48 2.80
C THR A 46 5.94 -1.57 2.41
N ALA A 47 7.12 -2.13 2.10
CA ALA A 47 8.26 -1.34 1.66
C ALA A 47 8.00 -0.59 0.34
N ARG A 48 7.32 -1.23 -0.62
CA ARG A 48 6.93 -0.59 -1.89
C ARG A 48 5.91 0.54 -1.67
N PHE A 49 5.00 0.39 -0.72
CA PHE A 49 4.05 1.44 -0.36
C PHE A 49 4.74 2.65 0.27
N SER A 50 5.69 2.45 1.18
CA SER A 50 6.47 3.56 1.74
C SER A 50 7.25 4.31 0.66
N ALA A 51 7.88 3.61 -0.28
CA ALA A 51 8.57 4.25 -1.40
C ALA A 51 7.62 5.04 -2.33
N LEU A 52 6.39 4.55 -2.52
CA LEU A 52 5.37 5.29 -3.28
C LEU A 52 4.92 6.55 -2.53
N ASP A 53 4.74 6.50 -1.22
CA ASP A 53 4.38 7.67 -0.39
C ASP A 53 5.43 8.78 -0.48
N GLU A 54 6.71 8.42 -0.39
CA GLU A 54 7.83 9.34 -0.57
C GLU A 54 7.81 10.00 -1.95
N ARG A 55 7.63 9.18 -3.01
CA ARG A 55 7.60 9.67 -4.38
C ARG A 55 6.40 10.60 -4.62
N VAL A 56 5.23 10.28 -4.08
CA VAL A 56 4.04 11.15 -4.21
C VAL A 56 4.23 12.46 -3.46
N THR A 57 4.83 12.43 -2.27
CA THR A 57 5.19 13.63 -1.52
C THR A 57 6.17 14.51 -2.30
N GLN A 58 7.19 13.90 -2.93
CA GLN A 58 8.15 14.61 -3.76
C GLN A 58 7.51 15.21 -5.02
N MET A 59 6.62 14.46 -5.68
CA MET A 59 5.86 14.95 -6.84
C MET A 59 4.95 16.11 -6.45
N ALA A 60 4.25 16.03 -5.32
CA ALA A 60 3.42 17.11 -4.81
C ALA A 60 4.24 18.39 -4.56
N SER A 61 5.40 18.27 -3.90
CA SER A 61 6.30 19.41 -3.69
C SER A 61 6.82 20.01 -4.99
N THR A 62 7.21 19.16 -5.95
CA THR A 62 7.64 19.62 -7.28
C THR A 62 6.53 20.38 -8.00
N LEU A 63 5.30 19.87 -7.97
CA LEU A 63 4.14 20.52 -8.58
C LEU A 63 3.84 21.86 -7.91
N THR A 64 3.93 21.96 -6.58
CA THR A 64 3.77 23.24 -5.87
C THR A 64 4.81 24.27 -6.32
N ASN A 65 6.08 23.86 -6.45
CA ASN A 65 7.13 24.76 -6.92
C ASN A 65 6.89 25.21 -8.36
N GLN A 66 6.48 24.29 -9.25
CA GLN A 66 6.14 24.61 -10.64
C GLN A 66 4.94 25.56 -10.73
N PHE A 67 3.92 25.42 -9.88
CA PHE A 67 2.82 26.38 -9.83
C PHE A 67 3.28 27.76 -9.38
N HIS A 68 4.22 27.84 -8.44
CA HIS A 68 4.77 29.13 -7.99
C HIS A 68 5.56 29.82 -9.11
N GLU A 69 6.41 29.07 -9.81
CA GLU A 69 7.16 29.57 -10.97
C GLU A 69 6.23 30.05 -12.09
N LEU A 70 5.16 29.31 -12.38
CA LEU A 70 4.16 29.73 -13.35
C LEU A 70 3.40 30.99 -12.90
N ASP A 71 3.08 31.16 -11.62
CA ASP A 71 2.45 32.39 -11.13
C ASP A 71 3.38 33.60 -11.30
N ASP A 72 4.67 33.43 -11.01
CA ASP A 72 5.69 34.46 -11.24
C ASP A 72 5.81 34.83 -12.72
N GLU A 73 5.80 33.85 -13.63
CA GLU A 73 5.78 34.10 -15.08
C GLU A 73 4.52 34.83 -15.52
N ILE A 74 3.36 34.46 -14.99
CA ILE A 74 2.08 35.11 -15.24
C ILE A 74 2.09 36.56 -14.72
N GLN A 75 2.67 36.82 -13.54
CA GLN A 75 2.88 38.18 -13.01
C GLN A 75 3.74 39.03 -13.94
N LYS A 76 4.87 38.48 -14.40
CA LYS A 76 5.74 39.16 -15.37
C LYS A 76 5.01 39.47 -16.68
N LEU A 77 4.23 38.52 -17.20
CA LEU A 77 3.42 38.70 -18.40
C LEU A 77 2.38 39.81 -18.21
N ALA A 78 1.59 39.78 -17.12
CA ALA A 78 0.60 40.82 -16.83
C ALA A 78 1.22 42.22 -16.73
N ALA A 79 2.38 42.34 -16.10
CA ALA A 79 3.10 43.60 -15.97
C ALA A 79 3.52 44.20 -17.33
N THR A 80 3.64 43.36 -18.36
CA THR A 80 4.03 43.77 -19.72
C THR A 80 2.85 43.90 -20.71
N SER A 81 1.60 43.70 -20.26
CA SER A 81 0.49 43.46 -21.17
C SER A 81 -0.68 44.44 -21.07
N ASP A 82 -1.26 44.83 -22.21
CA ASP A 82 -2.48 45.66 -22.28
C ASP A 82 -3.71 44.96 -21.68
N ALA A 83 -4.75 45.73 -21.32
CA ALA A 83 -5.90 45.32 -20.50
C ALA A 83 -6.56 43.97 -20.84
N ALA A 84 -6.58 43.56 -22.12
CA ALA A 84 -7.14 42.27 -22.55
C ALA A 84 -6.30 41.04 -22.14
N THR A 85 -5.01 41.23 -21.87
CA THR A 85 -4.10 40.18 -21.42
C THR A 85 -4.10 40.07 -19.89
N ALA A 86 -4.37 41.16 -19.17
CA ALA A 86 -4.55 41.15 -17.72
C ALA A 86 -5.72 40.28 -17.26
N GLU A 87 -6.86 40.31 -17.97
CA GLU A 87 -8.03 39.47 -17.67
C GLU A 87 -7.74 37.97 -17.87
N ARG A 88 -6.99 37.61 -18.92
CA ARG A 88 -6.59 36.22 -19.18
C ARG A 88 -5.58 35.70 -18.16
N VAL A 89 -4.66 36.56 -17.73
CA VAL A 89 -3.73 36.27 -16.63
C VAL A 89 -4.48 35.97 -15.35
N GLU A 90 -5.48 36.80 -15.00
CA GLU A 90 -6.26 36.59 -13.78
C GLU A 90 -7.05 35.26 -13.82
N HIS A 91 -7.62 34.92 -14.98
CA HIS A 91 -8.28 33.63 -15.17
C HIS A 91 -7.31 32.43 -15.04
N LEU A 92 -6.06 32.58 -15.51
CA LEU A 92 -5.02 31.56 -15.32
C LEU A 92 -4.63 31.40 -13.85
N ARG A 93 -4.48 32.50 -13.10
CA ARG A 93 -4.21 32.45 -11.65
C ARG A 93 -5.31 31.77 -10.87
N ALA A 94 -6.57 32.11 -11.17
CA ALA A 94 -7.72 31.48 -10.54
C ALA A 94 -7.75 29.97 -10.83
N SER A 95 -7.44 29.58 -12.08
CA SER A 95 -7.35 28.18 -12.49
C SER A 95 -6.21 27.44 -11.79
N GLN A 96 -5.03 28.05 -11.66
CA GLN A 96 -3.88 27.49 -10.95
C GLN A 96 -4.15 27.34 -9.45
N THR A 97 -4.73 28.35 -8.81
CA THR A 97 -5.07 28.28 -7.38
C THR A 97 -6.05 27.15 -7.11
N ARG A 98 -7.07 26.99 -7.98
CA ARG A 98 -8.01 25.88 -7.90
C ARG A 98 -7.32 24.54 -8.10
N LEU A 99 -6.45 24.43 -9.11
CA LEU A 99 -5.72 23.19 -9.38
C LEU A 99 -4.76 22.82 -8.23
N ALA A 100 -4.04 23.78 -7.68
CA ALA A 100 -3.17 23.57 -6.51
C ALA A 100 -3.97 23.10 -5.28
N SER A 101 -5.15 23.70 -5.06
CA SER A 101 -6.06 23.28 -3.98
C SER A 101 -6.59 21.86 -4.19
N GLU A 102 -6.96 21.51 -5.43
CA GLU A 102 -7.37 20.15 -5.78
C GLU A 102 -6.22 19.15 -5.61
N GLN A 103 -5.01 19.48 -6.05
CA GLN A 103 -3.82 18.63 -5.88
C GLN A 103 -3.49 18.40 -4.40
N ALA A 104 -3.52 19.45 -3.58
CA ALA A 104 -3.33 19.32 -2.13
C ALA A 104 -4.38 18.40 -1.50
N ARG A 105 -5.65 18.53 -1.93
CA ARG A 105 -6.75 17.69 -1.45
C ARG A 105 -6.57 16.22 -1.85
N TYR A 106 -6.19 15.95 -3.10
CA TYR A 106 -5.91 14.59 -3.57
C TYR A 106 -4.69 13.98 -2.88
N ALA A 107 -3.63 14.76 -2.66
CA ALA A 107 -2.45 14.29 -1.92
C ALA A 107 -2.81 13.91 -0.47
N ILE A 108 -3.65 14.68 0.21
CA ILE A 108 -4.14 14.35 1.55
C ILE A 108 -4.96 13.07 1.54
N ALA A 109 -5.93 12.95 0.62
CA ALA A 109 -6.77 11.76 0.50
C ALA A 109 -5.93 10.51 0.22
N PHE A 110 -4.99 10.61 -0.72
CA PHE A 110 -4.09 9.51 -1.04
C PHE A 110 -3.23 9.09 0.15
N ARG A 111 -2.70 10.05 0.94
CA ARG A 111 -1.96 9.73 2.17
C ARG A 111 -2.83 9.06 3.24
N GLN A 112 -4.11 9.44 3.33
CA GLN A 112 -5.06 8.75 4.21
C GLN A 112 -5.31 7.31 3.75
N ASP A 113 -5.54 7.10 2.45
CA ASP A 113 -5.74 5.77 1.88
C ASP A 113 -4.50 4.87 2.11
N LEU A 114 -3.30 5.42 1.94
CA LEU A 114 -2.05 4.72 2.23
C LEU A 114 -1.90 4.37 3.71
N ALA A 115 -2.28 5.27 4.61
CA ALA A 115 -2.25 5.02 6.04
C ALA A 115 -3.24 3.93 6.45
N GLU A 116 -4.44 3.93 5.86
CA GLU A 116 -5.46 2.90 6.09
C GLU A 116 -4.97 1.53 5.58
N LEU A 117 -4.40 1.48 4.37
CA LEU A 117 -3.75 0.28 3.82
C LEU A 117 -2.63 -0.22 4.74
N ALA A 118 -1.77 0.65 5.24
CA ALA A 118 -0.69 0.28 6.15
C ALA A 118 -1.23 -0.32 7.46
N GLU A 119 -2.28 0.25 8.04
CA GLU A 119 -2.93 -0.30 9.24
C GLU A 119 -3.60 -1.65 8.98
N LEU A 120 -4.25 -1.84 7.84
CA LEU A 120 -4.80 -3.15 7.45
C LEU A 120 -3.71 -4.21 7.35
N LEU A 121 -2.59 -3.89 6.69
CA LEU A 121 -1.45 -4.82 6.59
C LEU A 121 -0.83 -5.11 7.97
N ARG A 122 -0.80 -4.14 8.88
CA ARG A 122 -0.32 -4.33 10.25
C ARG A 122 -1.23 -5.26 11.07
N ARG A 123 -2.54 -5.19 10.87
CA ARG A 123 -3.53 -6.05 11.57
C ARG A 123 -3.56 -7.48 11.06
N VAL A 124 -3.17 -7.71 9.80
CA VAL A 124 -3.11 -9.05 9.20
C VAL A 124 -1.84 -9.83 9.62
N ARG A 125 -0.84 -9.14 10.17
CA ARG A 125 0.42 -9.72 10.68
C ARG A 125 0.28 -10.30 12.07
#